data_AF-K1ZC71-F1
#
_entry.id   AF-K1ZC71-F1
#
_cell.length_a   1.000
_cell.length_b   1.000
_cell.length_c   1.000
_cell.angle_alpha   90.00
_cell.angle_beta   90.00
_cell.angle_gamma   90.00
#
_symmetry.space_group_name_H-M   'P 1'
#
loop_
_entity.id
_entity.type
_entity.pdbx_description
1 polymer ?
#
loop_
_entity_poly.entity_id
_entity_poly.type
_entity_poly.pdbx_seq_one_letter_code
_entity_poly.pdbx_strand_id
1 'polypeptide(L)'
;MGYSIGFPWKYGSMDKASIKAALPQGYGVKAGMGGKKFEIFEVSGGKKVARIEDFDGQIAIRYRVDSYEALKFANAFQMLFVLLNPYRKVWAYVYTSPETGLREIDAIPPFTSLSEAKKHVGHYTGTNAYLVHYRWGDYYILGKRIIKAIYVRKVNRNGSLGKEEGQGMDVSLTEV
;
A
#
# COMPACT_ATOMS: atom_id res chain seq x y z
N MET A 1 11.71 11.38 -8.05
CA MET A 1 11.16 10.70 -6.86
C MET A 1 11.01 9.21 -7.17
N GLY A 2 11.35 8.31 -6.26
CA GLY A 2 11.17 6.85 -6.45
C GLY A 2 9.86 6.37 -5.83
N TYR A 3 9.18 5.44 -6.50
CA TYR A 3 7.92 4.83 -6.09
C TYR A 3 8.19 3.43 -5.56
N SER A 4 7.35 2.89 -4.69
CA SER A 4 7.54 1.51 -4.26
C SER A 4 6.28 0.76 -3.87
N ILE A 5 6.38 -0.56 -4.00
CA ILE A 5 5.40 -1.55 -3.59
C ILE A 5 5.99 -2.20 -2.33
N GLY A 6 5.37 -2.00 -1.16
CA GLY A 6 5.79 -2.72 0.05
C GLY A 6 5.51 -4.21 -0.08
N PHE A 7 6.00 -5.06 0.84
CA PHE A 7 5.52 -6.40 1.17
C PHE A 7 5.50 -6.61 2.70
N PRO A 8 4.52 -7.35 3.28
CA PRO A 8 4.44 -7.55 4.74
C PRO A 8 5.56 -8.47 5.26
N TRP A 9 6.39 -8.99 4.35
CA TRP A 9 7.47 -9.91 4.64
C TRP A 9 8.67 -9.19 5.23
N LYS A 10 9.32 -9.83 6.20
CA LYS A 10 10.54 -9.29 6.81
C LYS A 10 11.66 -9.21 5.77
N TYR A 11 12.39 -8.10 5.77
CA TYR A 11 13.55 -7.98 4.90
C TYR A 11 14.57 -9.06 5.24
N GLY A 12 14.92 -9.85 4.22
CA GLY A 12 15.88 -10.92 4.35
C GLY A 12 15.36 -12.27 4.85
N SER A 13 14.07 -12.41 5.14
CA SER A 13 13.46 -13.71 5.42
C SER A 13 13.04 -14.47 4.15
N MET A 14 13.07 -13.80 2.99
CA MET A 14 12.69 -14.41 1.71
C MET A 14 13.89 -14.74 0.84
N ASP A 15 13.82 -15.90 0.21
CA ASP A 15 14.74 -16.30 -0.84
C ASP A 15 14.32 -15.75 -2.22
N LYS A 16 15.19 -15.95 -3.21
CA LYS A 16 14.95 -15.50 -4.59
C LYS A 16 13.69 -16.12 -5.21
N ALA A 17 13.36 -17.36 -4.85
CA ALA A 17 12.22 -18.08 -5.40
C ALA A 17 10.89 -17.49 -4.90
N SER A 18 10.81 -17.20 -3.61
CA SER A 18 9.66 -16.58 -2.95
C SER A 18 9.39 -15.19 -3.51
N ILE A 19 10.44 -14.38 -3.70
CA ILE A 19 10.32 -13.08 -4.35
C ILE A 19 9.81 -13.24 -5.78
N LYS A 20 10.38 -14.16 -6.56
CA LYS A 20 9.96 -14.38 -7.95
C LYS A 20 8.48 -14.78 -8.03
N ALA A 21 8.01 -15.61 -7.12
CA ALA A 21 6.60 -16.03 -7.06
C ALA A 21 5.64 -14.86 -6.76
N ALA A 22 6.11 -13.81 -6.09
CA ALA A 22 5.35 -12.60 -5.80
C ALA A 22 5.32 -11.59 -6.96
N LEU A 23 6.13 -11.78 -8.01
CA LEU A 23 6.18 -10.87 -9.14
C LEU A 23 5.13 -11.23 -10.19
N PRO A 24 4.63 -10.24 -10.95
CA PRO A 24 3.77 -10.49 -12.10
C PRO A 24 4.49 -11.36 -13.14
N GLN A 25 3.70 -12.07 -13.94
CA GLN A 25 4.22 -12.88 -15.03
C GLN A 25 5.04 -12.01 -16.01
N GLY A 26 6.15 -12.56 -16.50
CA GLY A 26 7.06 -11.85 -17.41
C GLY A 26 8.15 -11.02 -16.72
N TYR A 27 8.20 -11.03 -15.38
CA TYR A 27 9.26 -10.38 -14.60
C TYR A 27 10.12 -11.40 -13.84
N GLY A 28 11.39 -11.05 -13.65
CA GLY A 28 12.37 -11.90 -13.00
C GLY A 28 13.21 -11.15 -11.97
N VAL A 29 13.97 -11.92 -11.19
CA VAL A 29 14.83 -11.43 -10.11
C VAL A 29 16.28 -11.80 -10.36
N LYS A 30 17.21 -10.85 -10.25
CA LYS A 30 18.67 -11.06 -10.21
C LYS A 30 19.21 -10.64 -8.86
N ALA A 31 20.33 -11.22 -8.43
CA ALA A 31 21.05 -10.71 -7.27
C ALA A 31 21.52 -9.28 -7.58
N GLY A 32 21.37 -8.36 -6.63
CA GLY A 32 21.91 -7.01 -6.78
C GLY A 32 23.41 -6.97 -6.51
N MET A 33 24.09 -5.96 -7.06
CA MET A 33 25.50 -5.69 -6.76
C MET A 33 25.63 -4.84 -5.49
N GLY A 34 26.71 -5.05 -4.71
CA GLY A 34 27.12 -4.16 -3.62
C GLY A 34 26.20 -4.17 -2.38
N GLY A 35 25.75 -5.34 -1.93
CA GLY A 35 24.95 -5.47 -0.69
C GLY A 35 23.45 -5.23 -0.86
N LYS A 36 22.97 -4.91 -2.06
CA LYS A 36 21.53 -4.87 -2.40
C LYS A 36 21.06 -6.28 -2.76
N LYS A 37 20.06 -6.81 -2.05
CA LYS A 37 19.70 -8.23 -2.19
C LYS A 37 19.22 -8.59 -3.59
N PHE A 38 18.35 -7.81 -4.22
CA PHE A 38 17.76 -8.20 -5.50
C PHE A 38 17.38 -7.03 -6.44
N GLU A 39 17.51 -7.24 -7.74
CA GLU A 39 17.03 -6.37 -8.81
C GLU A 39 15.96 -7.08 -9.64
N ILE A 40 15.00 -6.31 -10.16
CA ILE A 40 13.88 -6.83 -10.93
C ILE A 40 14.00 -6.38 -12.38
N PHE A 41 13.77 -7.32 -13.29
CA PHE A 41 13.90 -7.09 -14.72
C PHE A 41 12.70 -7.67 -15.50
N GLU A 42 12.42 -7.10 -16.67
CA GLU A 42 11.50 -7.69 -17.65
C GLU A 42 12.21 -8.85 -18.36
N VAL A 43 11.61 -10.03 -18.39
CA VAL A 43 12.26 -11.26 -18.91
C VAL A 43 12.53 -11.17 -20.42
N SER A 44 11.60 -10.63 -21.20
CA SER A 44 11.73 -10.52 -22.66
C SER A 44 12.79 -9.51 -23.10
N GLY A 45 12.95 -8.41 -22.37
CA GLY A 45 13.85 -7.31 -22.72
C GLY A 45 15.13 -7.20 -21.89
N GLY A 46 15.23 -7.95 -20.78
CA GLY A 46 16.35 -7.87 -19.83
C GLY A 46 16.50 -6.54 -19.10
N LYS A 47 15.61 -5.57 -19.33
CA LYS A 47 15.66 -4.22 -18.76
C LYS A 47 15.32 -4.25 -17.29
N LYS A 48 16.13 -3.56 -16.48
CA LYS A 48 15.85 -3.35 -15.06
C LYS A 48 14.68 -2.39 -14.90
N VAL A 49 13.67 -2.81 -14.14
CA VAL A 49 12.44 -2.03 -13.91
C VAL A 49 12.30 -1.60 -12.45
N ALA A 50 12.88 -2.37 -11.52
CA ALA A 50 12.80 -2.08 -10.10
C ALA A 50 13.95 -2.73 -9.33
N ARG A 51 14.02 -2.46 -8.03
CA ARG A 51 14.94 -3.08 -7.08
C ARG A 51 14.24 -3.41 -5.79
N ILE A 52 14.76 -4.39 -5.07
CA ILE A 52 14.29 -4.73 -3.72
C ILE A 52 15.18 -4.06 -2.69
N GLU A 53 14.57 -3.42 -1.72
CA GLU A 53 15.24 -2.75 -0.62
C GLU A 53 14.57 -3.08 0.71
N ASP A 54 15.35 -2.93 1.79
CA ASP A 54 14.83 -2.90 3.15
C ASP A 54 14.16 -1.56 3.38
N PHE A 55 13.02 -1.61 4.03
CA PHE A 55 12.45 -0.44 4.64
C PHE A 55 11.72 -0.81 5.91
N ASP A 56 12.25 -0.30 7.02
CA ASP A 56 11.66 -0.48 8.35
C ASP A 56 11.48 -1.98 8.68
N GLY A 57 12.45 -2.80 8.28
CA GLY A 57 12.47 -4.25 8.50
C GLY A 57 11.55 -5.04 7.55
N GLN A 58 10.94 -4.40 6.56
CA GLN A 58 10.08 -5.00 5.55
C GLN A 58 10.67 -4.92 4.15
N ILE A 59 10.18 -5.77 3.26
CA ILE A 59 10.56 -5.78 1.85
C ILE A 59 9.83 -4.64 1.12
N ALA A 60 10.55 -3.88 0.29
CA ALA A 60 9.96 -2.93 -0.64
C ALA A 60 10.57 -3.09 -2.03
N ILE A 61 9.72 -3.10 -3.06
CA ILE A 61 10.12 -3.01 -4.46
C ILE A 61 10.08 -1.55 -4.88
N ARG A 62 11.24 -0.93 -5.07
CA ARG A 62 11.37 0.44 -5.56
C ARG A 62 11.54 0.49 -7.07
N TYR A 63 10.67 1.22 -7.74
CA TYR A 63 10.66 1.48 -9.18
C TYR A 63 10.69 2.99 -9.45
N ARG A 64 11.07 3.37 -10.67
CA ARG A 64 11.01 4.76 -11.13
C ARG A 64 9.98 4.86 -12.24
N VAL A 65 9.12 5.87 -12.23
CA VAL A 65 8.07 6.02 -13.26
C VAL A 65 8.55 6.79 -14.49
N ASP A 66 9.85 7.06 -14.57
CA ASP A 66 10.49 7.76 -15.69
C ASP A 66 10.68 6.86 -16.91
N SER A 67 10.43 5.54 -16.80
CA SER A 67 10.42 4.62 -17.93
C SER A 67 9.09 3.91 -18.13
N TYR A 68 8.76 3.67 -19.40
CA TYR A 68 7.57 2.93 -19.81
C TYR A 68 7.56 1.52 -19.21
N GLU A 69 8.71 0.85 -19.14
CA GLU A 69 8.83 -0.50 -18.62
C GLU A 69 8.53 -0.59 -17.12
N ALA A 70 8.89 0.43 -16.35
CA ALA A 70 8.60 0.49 -14.93
C ALA A 70 7.13 0.85 -14.65
N LEU A 71 6.50 1.66 -15.50
CA LEU A 71 5.05 1.87 -15.47
C LEU A 71 4.28 0.59 -15.81
N LYS A 72 4.71 -0.13 -16.85
CA LYS A 72 4.16 -1.44 -17.22
C LYS A 72 4.33 -2.46 -16.08
N PHE A 73 5.49 -2.48 -15.43
CA PHE A 73 5.76 -3.31 -14.25
C PHE A 73 4.80 -3.01 -13.11
N ALA A 74 4.62 -1.74 -12.75
CA ALA A 74 3.71 -1.36 -11.68
C ALA A 74 2.23 -1.64 -12.04
N ASN A 75 1.84 -1.44 -13.30
CA ASN A 75 0.50 -1.82 -13.78
C ASN A 75 0.27 -3.33 -13.76
N ALA A 76 1.30 -4.15 -13.94
CA ALA A 76 1.19 -5.61 -13.86
C ALA A 76 0.85 -6.12 -12.44
N PHE A 77 0.97 -5.27 -11.41
CA PHE A 77 0.42 -5.50 -10.06
C PHE A 77 -1.04 -5.05 -9.92
N GLN A 78 -1.74 -4.71 -11.02
CA GLN A 78 -3.12 -4.24 -11.03
C GLN A 78 -3.36 -3.02 -10.11
N MET A 79 -2.35 -2.14 -10.05
CA MET A 79 -2.41 -0.93 -9.23
C MET A 79 -3.19 0.17 -9.97
N LEU A 80 -4.35 0.57 -9.43
CA LEU A 80 -5.19 1.61 -10.03
C LEU A 80 -4.52 3.00 -10.08
N PHE A 81 -3.55 3.26 -9.19
CA PHE A 81 -2.87 4.56 -9.12
C PHE A 81 -1.36 4.42 -8.91
N VAL A 82 -0.68 3.84 -9.90
CA VAL A 82 0.79 3.66 -9.92
C VAL A 82 1.57 4.93 -9.56
N LEU A 83 1.10 6.08 -10.05
CA LEU A 83 1.70 7.41 -9.82
C LEU A 83 1.31 8.04 -8.48
N LEU A 84 0.24 7.54 -7.85
CA LEU A 84 -0.15 7.96 -6.51
C LEU A 84 0.31 6.96 -5.46
N ASN A 85 1.20 6.01 -5.81
CA ASN A 85 1.87 5.13 -4.85
C ASN A 85 3.29 5.58 -4.47
N PRO A 86 3.50 6.83 -3.99
CA PRO A 86 4.69 7.07 -3.21
C PRO A 86 4.44 6.33 -1.90
N TYR A 87 5.25 5.33 -1.67
CA TYR A 87 5.48 4.65 -0.41
C TYR A 87 5.53 5.60 0.78
N ARG A 88 4.35 5.95 1.27
CA ARG A 88 4.10 7.02 2.22
C ARG A 88 3.00 6.54 3.15
N LYS A 89 3.12 6.98 4.39
CA LYS A 89 2.04 6.83 5.35
C LYS A 89 0.98 7.86 5.01
N VAL A 90 -0.26 7.41 4.89
CA VAL A 90 -1.41 8.21 4.47
C VAL A 90 -2.55 7.98 5.45
N TRP A 91 -3.52 8.87 5.40
CA TRP A 91 -4.68 8.87 6.26
C TRP A 91 -5.94 8.69 5.43
N ALA A 92 -6.89 7.90 5.90
CA ALA A 92 -8.21 7.82 5.27
C ALA A 92 -9.29 7.52 6.30
N TYR A 93 -10.53 7.84 5.95
CA TYR A 93 -11.68 7.38 6.71
C TYR A 93 -12.15 6.04 6.17
N VAL A 94 -12.55 5.19 7.10
CA VAL A 94 -13.03 3.84 6.85
C VAL A 94 -14.38 3.69 7.51
N TYR A 95 -15.37 3.16 6.82
CA TYR A 95 -16.67 2.84 7.40
C TYR A 95 -17.02 1.38 7.13
N THR A 96 -17.94 0.84 7.93
CA THR A 96 -18.49 -0.49 7.63
C THR A 96 -19.56 -0.33 6.57
N SER A 97 -19.33 -0.88 5.38
CA SER A 97 -20.32 -0.90 4.31
C SER A 97 -21.55 -1.69 4.76
N PRO A 98 -22.76 -1.11 4.68
CA PRO A 98 -23.99 -1.83 5.00
C PRO A 98 -24.25 -3.01 4.08
N GLU A 99 -23.75 -2.94 2.84
CA GLU A 99 -24.00 -3.95 1.80
C GLU A 99 -23.10 -5.17 1.96
N THR A 100 -21.81 -4.95 2.24
CA THR A 100 -20.81 -6.02 2.32
C THR A 100 -20.49 -6.44 3.74
N GLY A 101 -20.83 -5.62 4.73
CA GLY A 101 -20.39 -5.78 6.13
C GLY A 101 -18.88 -5.58 6.32
N LEU A 102 -18.14 -5.22 5.26
CA LEU A 102 -16.70 -5.01 5.29
C LEU A 102 -16.38 -3.57 5.61
N ARG A 103 -15.18 -3.35 6.16
CA ARG A 103 -14.63 -2.01 6.35
C ARG A 103 -14.04 -1.51 5.05
N GLU A 104 -14.52 -0.38 4.54
CA GLU A 104 -14.18 0.18 3.23
C GLU A 104 -13.66 1.61 3.35
N ILE A 105 -12.71 1.99 2.50
CA ILE A 105 -12.15 3.35 2.45
C ILE A 105 -13.09 4.28 1.67
N ASP A 106 -13.41 5.41 2.28
CA ASP A 106 -14.40 6.35 1.75
C ASP A 106 -13.92 7.19 0.55
N ALA A 107 -12.62 7.54 0.50
CA ALA A 107 -12.09 8.38 -0.57
C ALA A 107 -10.69 7.96 -1.02
N ILE A 108 -10.51 7.92 -2.34
CA ILE A 108 -9.23 7.79 -3.02
C ILE A 108 -9.03 9.05 -3.90
N PRO A 109 -7.87 9.74 -3.85
CA PRO A 109 -6.69 9.43 -3.05
C PRO A 109 -6.86 9.79 -1.56
N PRO A 110 -6.07 9.14 -0.69
CA PRO A 110 -6.09 9.36 0.75
C PRO A 110 -5.39 10.69 1.10
N PHE A 111 -5.61 11.17 2.31
CA PHE A 111 -4.95 12.37 2.82
C PHE A 111 -3.48 12.10 3.10
N THR A 112 -2.63 13.08 2.80
CA THR A 112 -1.17 12.94 2.94
C THR A 112 -0.67 13.35 4.32
N SER A 113 -1.53 13.95 5.14
CA SER A 113 -1.21 14.36 6.52
C SER A 113 -2.42 14.25 7.46
N LEU A 114 -2.16 14.08 8.76
CA LEU A 114 -3.20 14.07 9.79
C LEU A 114 -3.97 15.41 9.85
N SER A 115 -3.26 16.53 9.68
CA SER A 115 -3.86 17.85 9.70
C SER A 115 -4.86 18.05 8.57
N GLU A 116 -4.57 17.52 7.39
CA GLU A 116 -5.50 17.50 6.25
C GLU A 116 -6.70 16.61 6.57
N ALA A 117 -6.48 15.35 6.99
CA ALA A 117 -7.57 14.43 7.32
C ALA A 117 -8.53 14.98 8.40
N LYS A 118 -7.99 15.69 9.40
CA LYS A 118 -8.78 16.34 10.46
C LYS A 118 -9.72 17.41 9.95
N LYS A 119 -9.44 18.07 8.82
CA LYS A 119 -10.36 19.06 8.23
C LYS A 119 -11.67 18.42 7.74
N HIS A 120 -11.64 17.11 7.47
CA HIS A 120 -12.77 16.36 6.92
C HIS A 120 -13.54 15.54 7.97
N VAL A 121 -13.11 15.52 9.24
CA VAL A 121 -13.73 14.67 10.28
C VAL A 121 -15.23 14.93 10.45
N GLY A 122 -15.67 16.18 10.25
CA GLY A 122 -17.06 16.58 10.38
C GLY A 122 -18.00 15.85 9.42
N HIS A 123 -17.52 15.42 8.25
CA HIS A 123 -18.32 14.68 7.26
C HIS A 123 -18.71 13.28 7.75
N TYR A 124 -17.99 12.76 8.74
CA TYR A 124 -18.20 11.42 9.30
C TYR A 124 -18.90 11.47 10.67
N THR A 125 -19.48 12.62 11.02
CA THR A 125 -20.21 12.79 12.27
C THR A 125 -21.44 11.88 12.30
N GLY A 126 -21.59 11.12 13.38
CA GLY A 126 -22.74 10.24 13.56
C GLY A 126 -22.68 8.92 12.77
N THR A 127 -21.63 8.69 11.98
CA THR A 127 -21.40 7.41 11.30
C THR A 127 -20.56 6.47 12.17
N ASN A 128 -20.52 5.18 11.84
CA ASN A 128 -19.59 4.22 12.46
C ASN A 128 -18.25 4.21 11.70
N ALA A 129 -17.65 5.39 11.55
CA ALA A 129 -16.41 5.58 10.82
C ALA A 129 -15.18 5.62 11.74
N TYR A 130 -14.04 5.31 11.13
CA TYR A 130 -12.72 5.29 11.75
C TYR A 130 -11.75 6.07 10.87
N LEU A 131 -10.98 6.97 11.47
CA LEU A 131 -9.79 7.51 10.84
C LEU A 131 -8.65 6.50 11.01
N VAL A 132 -8.06 6.07 9.90
CA VAL A 132 -6.92 5.15 9.91
C VAL A 132 -5.68 5.81 9.31
N HIS A 133 -4.52 5.46 9.86
CA HIS A 133 -3.22 5.69 9.24
C HIS A 133 -2.69 4.36 8.73
N TYR A 134 -2.23 4.33 7.50
CA TYR A 134 -1.70 3.11 6.88
C TYR A 134 -0.64 3.46 5.86
N ARG A 135 0.10 2.46 5.38
CA ARG A 135 1.02 2.66 4.25
C ARG A 135 0.21 2.53 2.97
N TRP A 136 0.21 3.58 2.17
CA TRP A 136 -0.37 3.51 0.85
C TRP A 136 0.41 2.50 0.01
N GLY A 137 -0.30 1.63 -0.70
CA GLY A 137 0.31 0.52 -1.43
C GLY A 137 0.37 -0.82 -0.68
N ASP A 138 -0.19 -0.92 0.54
CA ASP A 138 -0.36 -2.20 1.24
C ASP A 138 -1.46 -3.06 0.56
N TYR A 139 -1.00 -3.99 -0.27
CA TYR A 139 -1.48 -5.33 -0.67
C TYR A 139 -2.85 -5.60 -1.29
N TYR A 140 -2.78 -6.26 -2.45
CA TYR A 140 -3.69 -7.33 -2.86
C TYR A 140 -3.26 -8.66 -2.20
N ILE A 141 -4.17 -9.34 -1.52
CA ILE A 141 -4.05 -10.77 -1.17
C ILE A 141 -5.22 -11.49 -1.85
N LEU A 142 -4.92 -12.42 -2.77
CA LEU A 142 -5.91 -13.34 -3.36
C LEU A 142 -7.12 -12.63 -4.00
N GLY A 143 -6.89 -11.55 -4.77
CA GLY A 143 -7.96 -10.79 -5.42
C GLY A 143 -8.73 -9.84 -4.50
N LYS A 144 -8.35 -9.73 -3.21
CA LYS A 144 -8.91 -8.76 -2.28
C LYS A 144 -7.82 -7.79 -1.85
N ARG A 145 -8.09 -6.49 -1.94
CA ARG A 145 -7.19 -5.47 -1.39
C ARG A 145 -7.44 -5.35 0.11
N ILE A 146 -6.42 -5.63 0.91
CA ILE A 146 -6.49 -5.52 2.37
C ILE A 146 -5.40 -4.58 2.83
N ILE A 147 -5.82 -3.46 3.40
CA ILE A 147 -4.95 -2.53 4.10
C ILE A 147 -4.87 -2.96 5.56
N LYS A 148 -3.65 -2.91 6.11
CA LYS A 148 -3.46 -3.02 7.55
C LYS A 148 -3.24 -1.63 8.14
N ALA A 149 -4.21 -1.16 8.93
CA ALA A 149 -4.08 0.11 9.62
C ALA A 149 -2.97 0.02 10.68
N ILE A 150 -2.03 0.96 10.62
CA ILE A 150 -0.98 1.15 11.63
C ILE A 150 -1.55 1.90 12.83
N TYR A 151 -2.58 2.70 12.62
CA TYR A 151 -3.21 3.52 13.63
C TYR A 151 -4.70 3.60 13.34
N VAL A 152 -5.51 3.57 14.40
CA VAL A 152 -6.95 3.67 14.29
C VAL A 152 -7.49 4.62 15.35
N ARG A 153 -8.38 5.52 14.93
CA ARG A 153 -9.21 6.34 15.80
C ARG A 153 -10.65 6.31 15.35
N LYS A 154 -11.55 5.97 16.26
CA LYS A 154 -12.98 6.10 16.00
C LYS A 154 -13.38 7.57 15.87
N VAL A 155 -14.28 7.85 14.93
CA VAL A 155 -14.95 9.15 14.85
C VAL A 155 -16.10 9.16 15.86
N ASN A 156 -16.06 10.13 16.77
CA ASN A 156 -17.10 10.30 17.77
C ASN A 156 -18.36 10.91 17.15
N ARG A 157 -19.51 10.71 17.79
CA ARG A 157 -20.79 11.28 17.36
C ARG A 157 -20.83 12.81 17.28
N ASN A 158 -19.89 13.49 17.92
CA ASN A 158 -19.77 14.95 17.88
C ASN A 158 -18.77 15.45 16.80
N GLY A 159 -18.31 14.57 15.92
CA GLY A 159 -17.36 14.93 14.86
C GLY A 159 -15.92 15.13 15.35
N SER A 160 -15.59 14.68 16.58
CA SER A 160 -14.21 14.65 17.07
C SER A 160 -13.56 13.28 16.87
N LEU A 161 -12.23 13.22 16.89
CA LEU A 161 -11.51 11.95 16.89
C LEU A 161 -11.38 11.42 18.33
N GLY A 162 -11.75 10.16 18.53
CA GLY A 162 -11.58 9.46 19.79
C GLY A 162 -10.12 9.21 20.16
N LYS A 163 -9.93 8.47 21.26
CA LYS A 163 -8.60 7.98 21.63
C LYS A 163 -8.12 6.97 20.58
N GLU A 164 -6.81 6.81 20.49
CA GLU A 164 -6.20 5.78 19.65
C GLU A 164 -6.60 4.40 20.17
N GLU A 165 -7.21 3.60 19.30
CA GLU A 165 -7.76 2.29 19.66
C GLU A 165 -6.76 1.14 19.43
N GLY A 166 -5.63 1.39 18.76
CA GLY A 166 -4.52 0.45 18.60
C GLY A 166 -3.95 0.36 17.17
N GLN A 167 -3.12 -0.66 16.94
CA GLN A 167 -2.53 -1.01 15.64
C GLN A 167 -3.13 -2.31 15.11
N GLY A 168 -3.17 -2.49 13.78
CA GLY A 168 -3.43 -3.78 13.14
C GLY A 168 -4.87 -4.06 12.72
N MET A 169 -5.72 -3.05 12.55
CA MET A 169 -7.07 -3.24 11.98
C MET A 169 -6.97 -3.57 10.48
N ASP A 170 -7.56 -4.68 10.09
CA ASP A 170 -7.71 -5.05 8.69
C ASP A 170 -8.88 -4.27 8.06
N VAL A 171 -8.60 -3.63 6.93
CA VAL A 171 -9.52 -2.79 6.16
C VAL A 171 -9.56 -3.33 4.73
N SER A 172 -10.75 -3.65 4.23
CA SER A 172 -10.95 -4.05 2.84
C SER A 172 -10.97 -2.79 1.96
N LEU A 173 -10.37 -2.84 0.79
CA LEU A 173 -10.70 -1.91 -0.29
C LEU A 173 -11.60 -2.67 -1.25
N THR A 174 -12.90 -2.37 -1.20
CA THR A 174 -13.80 -2.77 -2.29
C THR A 174 -13.54 -1.81 -3.46
N GLU A 175 -13.47 -2.35 -4.68
CA GLU A 175 -13.30 -1.53 -5.88
C GLU A 175 -14.53 -0.60 -6.00
N VAL A 176 -14.29 0.70 -6.14
CA VAL A 176 -15.30 1.69 -6.54
C VAL A 176 -15.39 1.70 -8.06
#